data_AF-A0A7X2NR51-F1
#
_entry.id   AF-A0A7X2NR51-F1
#
_cell.length_a   1.000
_cell.length_b   1.000
_cell.length_c   1.000
_cell.angle_alpha   90.00
_cell.angle_beta   90.00
_cell.angle_gamma   90.00
#
_symmetry.space_group_name_H-M   'P 1'
#
loop_
_entity.id
_entity.type
_entity.pdbx_description
1 polymer ?
#
loop_
_entity_poly.entity_id
_entity_poly.type
_entity_poly.pdbx_seq_one_letter_code
_entity_poly.pdbx_strand_id
1 'polypeptide(L)'
;MPSLLFFVSLQDLRGSNYFGGKFDKLKYIADTHWDVLVIDESHEGVNTFKTDTAFNYVHRDHMLYLSGTPFKALASNEFSEDQIFNWTYTDEQEAKENWQGEGRNPYEEMPKLNLFAYRMSDIARDQIEQGLDINGRQKNTHLISMSFSGRMNPDILCTWMQ
;
A
#
# COMPACT_ATOMS: atom_id res chain seq x y z
N MET A 1 -2.72 29.75 -10.39
CA MET A 1 -2.31 28.89 -11.53
C MET A 1 -3.05 27.57 -11.40
N PRO A 2 -3.38 26.85 -12.49
CA PRO A 2 -4.02 25.55 -12.38
C PRO A 2 -3.06 24.55 -11.71
N SER A 3 -3.55 23.82 -10.72
CA SER A 3 -2.84 22.70 -10.12
C SER A 3 -2.88 21.51 -11.07
N LEU A 4 -1.73 20.89 -11.30
CA LEU A 4 -1.56 19.81 -12.27
C LEU A 4 -1.36 18.49 -11.53
N LEU A 5 -2.25 17.52 -11.76
CA LEU A 5 -2.18 16.19 -11.15
C LEU A 5 -2.22 15.13 -12.25
N PHE A 6 -1.21 14.26 -12.27
CA PHE A 6 -1.14 13.16 -13.23
C PHE A 6 -0.84 11.84 -12.53
N PHE A 7 -1.53 10.81 -12.99
CA PHE A 7 -1.28 9.43 -12.59
C PHE A 7 -0.71 8.68 -13.78
N VAL A 8 0.41 7.98 -13.57
CA VAL A 8 1.07 7.18 -14.60
C VAL A 8 1.56 5.87 -13.99
N SER A 9 1.34 4.77 -14.69
CA SER A 9 1.87 3.48 -14.27
C SER A 9 3.39 3.44 -14.51
N LEU A 10 4.14 2.79 -13.62
CA LEU A 10 5.59 2.62 -13.79
C LEU A 10 5.91 1.80 -15.07
N GLN A 11 5.02 0.89 -15.47
CA GLN A 11 5.18 0.11 -16.70
C GLN A 11 5.07 1.01 -17.94
N ASP A 12 4.13 1.95 -17.95
CA ASP A 12 3.98 2.91 -19.03
C ASP A 12 5.13 3.90 -19.09
N LEU A 13 5.57 4.39 -17.94
CA LEU A 13 6.70 5.32 -17.83
C LEU A 13 7.95 4.68 -18.43
N ARG A 14 8.32 3.46 -18.01
CA ARG A 14 9.48 2.73 -18.55
C ARG A 14 9.36 2.38 -20.03
N GLY A 15 8.15 2.25 -20.56
CA GLY A 15 7.92 1.96 -21.97
C GLY A 15 8.23 3.15 -22.90
N SER A 16 8.26 4.36 -22.37
CA SER A 16 8.50 5.58 -23.13
C SER A 16 9.97 5.77 -23.49
N ASN A 17 10.23 6.22 -24.72
CA ASN A 17 11.57 6.52 -25.24
C ASN A 17 12.30 7.59 -24.39
N TYR A 18 11.56 8.52 -23.78
CA TYR A 18 12.14 9.57 -22.92
C TYR A 18 12.62 9.05 -21.56
N PHE A 19 12.28 7.80 -21.23
CA PHE A 19 12.60 7.14 -19.96
C PHE A 19 13.32 5.80 -20.16
N GLY A 20 13.90 5.56 -21.35
CA GLY A 20 14.67 4.35 -21.68
C GLY A 20 13.91 3.23 -22.39
N GLY A 21 12.67 3.49 -22.80
CA GLY A 21 11.81 2.58 -23.55
C GLY A 21 11.89 2.73 -25.07
N LYS A 22 10.88 2.22 -25.78
CA LYS A 22 10.84 2.18 -27.26
C LYS A 22 9.69 2.99 -27.87
N PHE A 23 8.73 3.43 -27.06
CA PHE A 23 7.52 4.07 -27.54
C PHE A 23 7.60 5.58 -27.40
N ASP A 24 7.21 6.33 -28.43
CA ASP A 24 7.13 7.80 -28.38
C ASP A 24 5.84 8.23 -27.66
N LYS A 25 5.89 8.26 -26.33
CA LYS A 25 4.79 8.67 -25.45
C LYS A 25 5.31 9.39 -24.21
N LEU A 26 4.45 10.12 -23.51
CA LEU A 26 4.77 10.76 -22.22
C LEU A 26 5.90 11.79 -22.26
N LYS A 27 6.20 12.37 -23.43
CA LYS A 27 7.21 13.44 -23.58
C LYS A 27 6.97 14.61 -22.62
N TYR A 28 5.70 14.99 -22.45
CA TYR A 28 5.29 16.08 -21.56
C TYR A 28 5.70 15.84 -20.11
N ILE A 29 5.82 14.59 -19.66
CA ILE A 29 6.29 14.28 -18.30
C ILE A 29 7.77 14.63 -18.15
N ALA A 30 8.58 14.38 -19.18
CA ALA A 30 10.00 14.73 -19.20
C ALA A 30 10.22 16.25 -19.39
N ASP A 31 9.39 16.91 -20.20
CA ASP A 31 9.53 18.35 -20.47
C ASP A 31 9.00 19.25 -19.34
N THR A 32 8.22 18.70 -18.41
CA THR A 32 7.59 19.46 -17.31
C THR A 32 8.45 19.37 -16.06
N HIS A 33 8.61 20.51 -15.37
CA HIS A 33 9.19 20.55 -14.03
C HIS A 33 8.11 20.30 -12.99
N TRP A 34 8.30 19.30 -12.14
CA TRP A 34 7.31 18.86 -11.15
C TRP A 34 7.71 19.30 -9.74
N ASP A 35 6.78 19.85 -8.99
CA ASP A 35 7.07 20.18 -7.58
C ASP A 35 7.29 18.90 -6.75
N VAL A 36 6.47 17.87 -7.00
CA VAL A 36 6.49 16.61 -6.23
C VAL A 36 6.28 15.41 -7.15
N LEU A 37 7.13 14.39 -7.00
CA LEU A 37 6.91 13.05 -7.54
C LEU A 37 6.55 12.09 -6.41
N VAL A 38 5.38 11.44 -6.53
CA VAL A 38 4.93 10.40 -5.58
C VAL A 38 5.10 9.03 -6.21
N ILE A 39 5.82 8.13 -5.53
CA ILE A 39 5.96 6.72 -5.92
C ILE A 39 5.11 5.88 -4.98
N ASP A 40 4.05 5.30 -5.54
CA ASP A 40 3.22 4.33 -4.84
C ASP A 40 3.86 2.93 -4.87
N GLU A 41 3.64 2.16 -3.81
CA GLU A 41 4.24 0.84 -3.56
C GLU A 41 5.71 0.73 -3.95
N SER A 42 6.50 1.69 -3.44
CA SER A 42 7.91 1.84 -3.79
C SER A 42 8.74 0.57 -3.56
N HIS A 43 8.39 -0.27 -2.58
CA HIS A 43 9.07 -1.53 -2.32
C HIS A 43 8.96 -2.58 -3.45
N GLU A 44 7.93 -2.51 -4.29
CA GLU A 44 7.76 -3.37 -5.47
C GLU A 44 8.47 -2.81 -6.71
N GLY A 45 8.54 -1.48 -6.84
CA GLY A 45 9.15 -0.78 -7.98
C GLY A 45 10.68 -0.63 -7.94
N VAL A 46 11.27 -0.60 -6.74
CA VAL A 46 12.70 -0.29 -6.51
C VAL A 46 13.60 -1.54 -6.63
N ASN A 47 13.02 -2.72 -6.80
CA ASN A 47 13.75 -4.00 -6.76
C ASN A 47 14.62 -4.31 -8.00
N THR A 48 14.92 -3.33 -8.85
CA THR A 48 15.85 -3.52 -9.97
C THR A 48 16.57 -2.21 -10.27
N PHE A 49 17.91 -2.25 -10.30
CA PHE A 49 18.84 -1.21 -10.77
C PHE A 49 18.47 -0.50 -12.10
N LYS A 50 17.41 -0.93 -12.79
CA LYS A 50 16.88 -0.36 -14.03
C LYS A 50 15.72 0.64 -13.82
N THR A 51 15.07 0.66 -12.65
CA THR A 51 13.95 1.58 -12.39
C THR A 51 14.44 3.00 -12.09
N ASP A 52 15.58 3.14 -11.40
CA ASP A 52 16.18 4.44 -11.08
C ASP A 52 16.48 5.29 -12.32
N THR A 53 16.84 4.66 -13.44
CA THR A 53 17.13 5.40 -14.67
C THR A 53 15.91 6.14 -15.20
N ALA A 54 14.71 5.56 -15.11
CA ALA A 54 13.50 6.22 -15.58
C ALA A 54 13.18 7.47 -14.75
N PHE A 55 13.34 7.39 -13.43
CA PHE A 55 13.10 8.55 -12.57
C PHE A 55 14.13 9.66 -12.79
N ASN A 56 15.37 9.34 -13.17
CA ASN A 56 16.38 10.36 -13.43
C ASN A 56 16.04 11.34 -14.56
N TYR A 57 15.12 10.96 -15.47
CA TYR A 57 14.66 11.84 -16.56
C TYR A 57 13.43 12.69 -16.20
N VAL A 58 12.89 12.58 -14.97
CA VAL A 58 11.77 13.41 -14.50
C VAL A 58 12.34 14.57 -13.67
N HIS A 59 12.25 15.80 -14.20
CA HIS A 59 12.67 17.01 -13.50
C HIS A 59 11.74 17.32 -12.32
N ARG A 60 12.27 17.37 -11.10
CA ARG A 60 11.46 17.54 -9.89
C ARG A 60 12.20 18.20 -8.72
N ASP A 61 11.45 18.82 -7.81
CA ASP A 61 11.99 19.40 -6.57
C ASP A 61 11.96 18.42 -5.39
N HIS A 62 10.84 17.71 -5.22
CA HIS A 62 10.63 16.78 -4.11
C HIS A 62 10.20 15.38 -4.57
N MET A 63 10.51 14.38 -3.74
CA MET A 63 10.18 12.98 -3.99
C MET A 63 9.62 12.34 -2.73
N LEU A 64 8.47 11.69 -2.86
CA LEU A 64 7.78 11.00 -1.79
C LEU A 64 7.61 9.52 -2.15
N TYR A 65 8.02 8.65 -1.25
CA TYR A 65 7.88 7.21 -1.38
C TYR A 65 6.77 6.72 -0.46
N LEU A 66 5.73 6.12 -1.04
CA LEU A 66 4.66 5.44 -0.30
C LEU A 66 4.92 3.94 -0.35
N SER A 67 4.65 3.24 0.74
CA SER A 67 4.86 1.79 0.83
C SER A 67 4.02 1.17 1.92
N GLY A 68 3.16 0.21 1.57
CA GLY A 68 2.42 -0.60 2.54
C GLY A 68 3.29 -1.59 3.33
N THR A 69 4.48 -1.95 2.82
CA THR A 69 5.41 -2.88 3.48
C THR A 69 6.81 -2.28 3.65
N PRO A 70 7.02 -1.35 4.60
CA PRO A 70 8.25 -0.57 4.68
C PRO A 70 9.48 -1.37 5.16
N PHE A 71 9.35 -2.67 5.47
CA PHE A 71 10.44 -3.49 6.03
C PHE A 71 11.76 -3.41 5.25
N LYS A 72 11.70 -3.38 3.92
CA LYS A 72 12.90 -3.27 3.08
C LYS A 72 13.51 -1.87 3.13
N ALA A 73 12.68 -0.83 3.07
CA ALA A 73 13.12 0.56 3.09
C ALA A 73 13.71 0.96 4.46
N LEU A 74 13.16 0.42 5.55
CA LEU A 74 13.71 0.59 6.90
C LEU A 74 15.08 -0.09 7.05
N ALA A 75 15.32 -1.18 6.32
CA ALA A 75 16.57 -1.93 6.37
C ALA A 75 17.62 -1.40 5.38
N SER A 76 17.23 -0.70 4.31
CA SER A 76 18.14 -0.25 3.25
C SER A 76 19.00 0.96 3.63
N ASN A 77 18.75 1.60 4.78
CA ASN A 77 19.45 2.81 5.25
C ASN A 77 19.44 3.95 4.21
N GLU A 78 18.48 3.93 3.28
CA GLU A 78 18.29 4.91 2.20
C GLU A 78 17.66 6.22 2.71
N PHE A 79 16.97 6.17 3.85
CA PHE A 79 16.28 7.30 4.47
C PHE A 79 16.76 7.49 5.91
N SER A 80 16.86 8.73 6.36
CA SER A 80 17.08 9.05 7.76
C SER A 80 15.80 8.93 8.58
N GLU A 81 15.90 8.77 9.90
CA GLU A 81 14.73 8.58 10.77
C GLU A 81 13.73 9.73 10.72
N ASP A 82 14.19 10.97 10.47
CA ASP A 82 13.38 12.17 10.31
C ASP A 82 12.65 12.25 8.97
N GLN A 83 13.02 11.41 8.00
CA GLN A 83 12.37 11.30 6.70
C GLN A 83 11.35 10.15 6.64
N ILE A 84 11.26 9.36 7.72
CA ILE A 84 10.36 8.21 7.82
C ILE A 84 9.14 8.60 8.65
N PHE A 85 7.99 8.60 7.99
CA PHE A 85 6.70 8.88 8.63
C PHE A 85 5.85 7.62 8.57
N ASN A 86 5.38 7.17 9.74
CA ASN A 86 4.47 6.03 9.84
C ASN A 86 3.06 6.56 10.09
N TRP A 87 2.13 6.15 9.23
CA TRP A 87 0.70 6.34 9.43
C TRP A 87 0.06 4.97 9.46
N THR A 88 -0.25 4.49 10.66
CA THR A 88 -0.80 3.15 10.85
C THR A 88 -2.32 3.17 10.78
N TYR A 89 -2.91 1.98 10.59
CA TYR A 89 -4.36 1.82 10.66
C TYR A 89 -4.94 2.32 12.00
N THR A 90 -4.21 2.16 13.11
CA THR A 90 -4.64 2.68 14.41
C THR A 90 -4.69 4.20 14.42
N ASP A 91 -3.67 4.86 13.86
CA ASP A 91 -3.63 6.32 13.72
C ASP A 91 -4.79 6.82 12.83
N GLU A 92 -5.08 6.09 11.74
CA GLU A 92 -6.19 6.43 10.83
C GLU A 92 -7.56 6.30 11.49
N GLN A 93 -7.76 5.24 12.29
CA GLN A 93 -8.97 5.04 13.07
C GLN A 93 -9.14 6.10 14.17
N GLU A 94 -8.05 6.50 14.83
CA GLU A 94 -8.07 7.57 15.83
C GLU A 94 -8.39 8.92 15.18
N ALA A 95 -7.77 9.22 14.02
CA ALA A 95 -8.06 10.42 13.25
C ALA A 95 -9.51 10.47 12.78
N LYS A 96 -10.09 9.32 12.41
CA LYS A 96 -11.52 9.20 12.08
C LYS A 96 -12.41 9.55 13.26
N GLU A 97 -12.09 9.04 14.45
CA GLU A 97 -12.89 9.24 15.66
C GLU A 97 -12.76 10.68 16.20
N ASN A 98 -11.59 11.28 16.05
CA ASN A 98 -11.28 12.63 16.51
C ASN A 98 -11.41 13.72 15.43
N TRP A 99 -11.99 13.42 14.26
CA TRP A 99 -12.14 14.40 13.18
C TRP A 99 -13.03 15.59 13.60
N GLN A 100 -12.46 16.80 13.57
CA GLN A 100 -13.15 18.07 13.88
C GLN A 100 -13.15 19.07 12.71
N GLY A 101 -12.70 18.65 11.52
CA GLY A 101 -12.52 19.55 10.37
C GLY A 101 -13.84 20.01 9.76
N GLU A 102 -13.84 21.22 9.18
CA GLU A 102 -14.97 21.73 8.39
C GLU A 102 -15.05 20.98 7.04
N GLY A 103 -16.24 20.49 6.68
CA GLY A 103 -16.49 19.79 5.41
C GLY A 103 -16.69 18.28 5.54
N ARG A 104 -16.50 17.56 4.44
CA ARG A 104 -16.66 16.09 4.39
C ARG A 104 -15.48 15.43 5.10
N ASN A 105 -15.76 14.58 6.09
CA ASN A 105 -14.73 13.83 6.79
C ASN A 105 -14.08 12.83 5.80
N PRO A 106 -12.77 12.94 5.50
CA PRO A 106 -12.08 12.07 4.55
C PRO A 106 -12.07 10.61 5.03
N TYR A 107 -12.20 10.37 6.34
CA TYR A 107 -12.22 9.05 6.95
C TYR A 107 -13.62 8.45 7.07
N GLU A 108 -14.69 9.19 6.73
CA GLU A 108 -16.08 8.75 6.96
C GLU A 108 -16.36 7.40 6.30
N GLU A 109 -15.88 7.23 5.07
CA GLU A 109 -16.13 6.04 4.25
C GLU A 109 -15.22 4.85 4.58
N MET A 110 -14.24 5.02 5.47
CA MET A 110 -13.32 3.95 5.85
C MET A 110 -14.01 2.89 6.73
N PRO A 111 -14.11 1.62 6.32
CA PRO A 111 -14.71 0.57 7.15
C PRO A 111 -13.79 0.17 8.32
N LYS A 112 -14.38 -0.31 9.41
CA LYS A 112 -13.59 -0.93 10.49
C LYS A 112 -13.16 -2.34 10.07
N LEU A 113 -11.86 -2.63 10.14
CA LEU A 113 -11.27 -3.93 9.85
C LEU A 113 -11.29 -4.80 11.11
N ASN A 114 -11.88 -5.99 11.01
CA ASN A 114 -11.86 -7.00 12.07
C ASN A 114 -11.03 -8.18 11.60
N LEU A 115 -9.92 -8.45 12.29
CA LEU A 115 -9.01 -9.55 12.00
C LEU A 115 -9.09 -10.58 13.12
N PHE A 116 -9.54 -11.79 12.78
CA PHE A 116 -9.62 -12.91 13.70
C PHE A 116 -8.61 -13.98 13.30
N ALA A 117 -7.64 -14.26 14.18
CA ALA A 117 -6.68 -15.34 14.00
C ALA A 117 -7.08 -16.53 14.87
N TYR A 118 -7.51 -17.62 14.24
CA TYR A 118 -7.85 -18.87 14.90
C TYR A 118 -6.69 -19.85 14.74
N ARG A 119 -6.25 -20.43 15.86
CA ARG A 119 -5.26 -21.50 15.84
C ARG A 119 -5.98 -22.84 15.67
N MET A 120 -5.69 -23.57 14.60
CA MET A 120 -6.36 -24.84 14.31
C MET A 120 -6.14 -25.91 15.38
N SER A 121 -5.04 -25.84 16.15
CA SER A 121 -4.83 -26.75 17.28
C SER A 121 -5.88 -26.59 18.37
N ASP A 122 -6.56 -25.43 18.46
CA ASP A 122 -7.60 -25.20 19.46
C ASP A 122 -8.97 -25.64 18.93
N ILE A 123 -9.26 -25.46 17.64
CA ILE A 123 -10.50 -25.96 17.01
C ILE A 123 -10.49 -27.50 16.88
N ALA A 124 -9.34 -28.08 16.53
CA ALA A 124 -9.19 -29.53 16.43
C ALA A 124 -9.25 -30.21 17.79
N ARG A 125 -8.87 -29.53 18.90
CA ARG A 125 -8.98 -30.09 20.26
C ARG A 125 -10.43 -30.39 20.64
N ASP A 126 -11.37 -29.50 20.34
CA ASP A 126 -12.80 -29.71 20.59
C ASP A 126 -13.37 -30.90 19.80
N GLN A 127 -12.84 -31.18 18.60
CA GLN A 127 -13.24 -32.33 17.78
C GLN A 127 -12.51 -33.64 18.15
N ILE A 128 -11.28 -33.56 18.68
CA ILE A 128 -10.50 -34.72 19.14
C ILE A 128 -11.06 -35.23 20.49
N GLU A 129 -11.58 -34.36 21.37
CA GLU A 129 -12.32 -34.79 22.57
C GLU A 129 -13.60 -35.60 22.24
N GLN A 130 -14.09 -35.52 20.99
CA GLN A 130 -15.20 -36.34 20.49
C GLN A 130 -14.77 -37.63 19.75
N GLY A 131 -13.49 -38.03 19.86
CA GLY A 131 -13.09 -39.43 19.67
C GLY A 131 -12.43 -39.80 18.34
N LEU A 132 -11.58 -38.95 17.77
CA LEU A 132 -10.74 -39.34 16.62
C LEU A 132 -9.24 -39.23 16.96
N ASP A 133 -8.59 -40.38 17.10
CA ASP A 133 -7.14 -40.51 17.26
C ASP A 133 -6.45 -40.28 15.90
N ILE A 134 -5.73 -39.16 15.76
CA ILE A 134 -4.92 -38.85 14.59
C ILE A 134 -3.44 -38.75 14.98
N ASN A 135 -2.74 -39.86 14.83
CA ASN A 135 -1.29 -39.93 14.89
C ASN A 135 -0.64 -39.04 13.81
N GLY A 136 0.16 -38.06 14.26
CA GLY A 136 1.38 -37.67 13.56
C GLY A 136 1.32 -36.52 12.54
N ARG A 137 1.18 -35.27 13.04
CA ARG A 137 1.97 -34.06 12.70
C ARG A 137 1.17 -32.81 13.10
N GLN A 138 1.52 -32.19 14.21
CA GLN A 138 1.03 -30.85 14.54
C GLN A 138 1.61 -29.84 13.55
N LYS A 139 0.89 -29.57 12.47
CA LYS A 139 1.12 -28.34 11.69
C LYS A 139 0.46 -27.21 12.46
N ASN A 140 1.23 -26.17 12.80
CA ASN A 140 0.72 -24.92 13.34
C ASN A 140 -0.05 -24.15 12.25
N THR A 141 -1.20 -24.69 11.87
CA THR A 141 -2.09 -24.07 10.89
C THR A 141 -2.88 -22.99 11.61
N HIS A 142 -2.82 -21.76 11.09
CA HIS A 142 -3.64 -20.65 11.53
C HIS A 142 -4.67 -20.38 10.45
N LEU A 143 -5.94 -20.23 10.83
CA LEU A 143 -6.99 -19.67 9.99
C LEU A 143 -7.08 -18.18 10.31
N ILE A 144 -6.92 -17.34 9.29
CA ILE A 144 -7.14 -15.90 9.41
C ILE A 144 -8.49 -15.60 8.76
N SER A 145 -9.43 -15.08 9.54
CA SER A 145 -10.70 -14.55 9.05
C SER A 145 -10.63 -13.03 9.09
N MET A 146 -11.05 -12.39 8.00
CA MET A 146 -11.06 -10.95 7.85
C MET A 146 -12.49 -10.51 7.52
N SER A 147 -13.02 -9.56 8.28
CA SER A 147 -14.34 -8.98 8.00
C SER A 147 -14.33 -7.46 8.20
N PHE A 148 -15.11 -6.77 7.38
CA PHE A 148 -15.29 -5.33 7.47
C PHE A 148 -16.63 -5.00 8.13
N SER A 149 -16.66 -4.03 9.05
CA SER A 149 -17.87 -3.58 9.73
C SER A 149 -18.06 -2.06 9.60
N GLY A 150 -19.33 -1.60 9.53
CA GLY A 150 -19.70 -0.18 9.40
C GLY A 150 -20.53 0.13 8.16
N ARG A 151 -20.90 1.42 7.97
CA ARG A 151 -21.51 1.89 6.71
C ARG A 151 -20.43 1.86 5.63
N MET A 152 -20.44 0.82 4.80
CA MET A 152 -19.59 0.73 3.62
C MET A 152 -20.28 1.41 2.44
N ASN A 153 -19.54 2.29 1.74
CA ASN A 153 -19.93 2.73 0.42
C ASN A 153 -19.69 1.58 -0.57
N PRO A 154 -20.72 1.09 -1.30
CA PRO A 154 -20.58 -0.01 -2.26
C PRO A 154 -19.53 0.23 -3.34
N ASP A 155 -19.28 1.48 -3.71
CA ASP A 155 -18.33 1.82 -4.76
C ASP A 155 -16.87 1.64 -4.30
N ILE A 156 -16.61 1.73 -2.99
CA ILE A 156 -15.30 1.52 -2.39
C ILE A 156 -14.96 0.03 -2.29
N LEU A 157 -15.95 -0.83 -2.02
CA LEU A 157 -15.75 -2.30 -1.98
C LEU A 157 -15.11 -2.83 -3.27
N CYS A 158 -15.48 -2.29 -4.43
CA CYS A 158 -14.92 -2.68 -5.71
C CYS A 158 -13.45 -2.23 -5.89
N THR A 159 -13.04 -1.14 -5.26
CA THR A 159 -11.67 -0.59 -5.37
C THR A 159 -10.67 -1.31 -4.47
N TRP A 160 -11.10 -1.80 -3.30
CA TRP A 160 -10.21 -2.48 -2.34
C TRP A 160 -10.09 -4.00 -2.56
N MET A 161 -10.94 -4.59 -3.41
CA MET A 161 -10.94 -6.02 -3.73
C MET A 161 -10.22 -6.38 -5.03
N GLN A 162 -9.59 -5.41 -5.72
CA GLN A 162 -8.76 -5.63 -6.91
C GLN A 162 -7.28 -5.57 -6.56
#